data_AF-A0A813AAQ2-F1
#
_entry.id   AF-A0A813AAQ2-F1
#
_cell.length_a   1.000
_cell.length_b   1.000
_cell.length_c   1.000
_cell.angle_alpha   90.00
_cell.angle_beta   90.00
_cell.angle_gamma   90.00
#
_symmetry.space_group_name_H-M   'P 1'
#
loop_
_entity.id
_entity.type
_entity.pdbx_description
1 polymer ?
#
loop_
_entity_poly.entity_id
_entity_poly.type
_entity_poly.pdbx_seq_one_letter_code
_entity_poly.pdbx_strand_id
1 'polypeptide(L)'
;MACAWFGVSWLNTDNWVVASGLQDKNAQHQYLACILWSFCQLGVGESPLQPTNEVEMLLNVCITFRSLITSATLISTMSSLIAGLRKIEQDETTEFRLLRRYLKHNEIRSDVGQKVTQFLQHQYALKQQARSFHARVPLLDLLSRPLFHELQFERQSLGLRGLGV
;
A
#
# COMPACT_ATOMS: atom_id res chain seq x y z
N MET A 1 7.39 -16.55 -12.69
CA MET A 1 8.78 -16.56 -13.22
C MET A 1 9.45 -17.88 -12.92
N ALA A 2 9.58 -18.28 -11.64
CA ALA A 2 10.21 -19.55 -11.26
C ALA A 2 9.65 -20.79 -11.97
N CYS A 3 8.32 -20.98 -12.02
CA CYS A 3 7.73 -22.16 -12.69
C CYS A 3 7.97 -22.17 -14.21
N ALA A 4 8.01 -21.00 -14.85
CA ALA A 4 8.29 -20.91 -16.29
C ALA A 4 9.76 -21.27 -16.58
N TRP A 5 10.68 -20.82 -15.71
CA TRP A 5 12.09 -21.16 -15.77
C TRP A 5 12.36 -22.65 -15.43
N PHE A 6 11.57 -23.23 -14.53
CA PHE A 6 11.64 -24.67 -14.28
C PHE A 6 11.11 -25.47 -15.48
N GLY A 7 10.00 -25.04 -16.08
CA GLY A 7 9.40 -25.70 -17.25
C GLY A 7 10.25 -25.64 -18.52
N VAL A 8 11.03 -24.57 -18.74
CA VAL A 8 11.90 -24.47 -19.93
C VAL A 8 12.98 -25.55 -19.94
N SER A 9 13.37 -26.07 -18.76
CA SER A 9 14.34 -27.17 -18.65
C SER A 9 13.83 -28.51 -19.20
N TRP A 10 12.54 -28.63 -19.51
CA TRP A 10 11.98 -29.85 -20.12
C TRP A 10 11.94 -29.80 -21.64
N LEU A 11 12.23 -28.64 -22.25
CA LEU A 11 12.11 -28.46 -23.71
C LEU A 11 13.36 -28.88 -24.47
N ASN A 12 14.54 -28.80 -23.85
CA ASN A 12 15.81 -29.21 -24.46
C ASN A 12 16.54 -30.24 -23.59
N THR A 13 17.61 -30.84 -24.11
CA THR A 13 18.49 -31.76 -23.36
C THR A 13 19.67 -31.02 -22.73
N ASP A 14 20.26 -30.07 -23.46
CA ASP A 14 21.18 -29.08 -22.90
C ASP A 14 20.33 -28.00 -22.27
N ASN A 15 20.37 -27.84 -20.96
CA ASN A 15 19.61 -26.82 -20.24
C ASN A 15 20.46 -26.18 -19.16
N TRP A 16 19.95 -25.07 -18.62
CA TRP A 16 20.53 -24.41 -17.44
C TRP A 16 20.78 -25.38 -16.26
N VAL A 17 19.98 -26.45 -16.09
CA VAL A 17 20.16 -27.45 -15.02
C VAL A 17 21.47 -28.22 -15.16
N VAL A 18 21.82 -28.60 -16.38
CA VAL A 18 23.06 -29.33 -16.71
C VAL A 18 24.25 -28.39 -16.57
N ALA A 19 24.14 -27.19 -17.14
CA ALA A 19 25.18 -26.16 -17.09
C ALA A 19 25.53 -25.71 -15.66
N SER A 20 24.53 -25.69 -14.77
CA SER A 20 24.70 -25.30 -13.37
C SER A 20 25.13 -26.48 -12.46
N GLY A 21 25.35 -27.68 -13.00
CA GLY A 21 25.70 -28.87 -12.22
C GLY A 21 24.62 -29.32 -11.23
N LEU A 22 23.36 -28.95 -11.49
CA LEU A 22 22.21 -29.21 -10.61
C LEU A 22 21.45 -30.51 -10.94
N GLN A 23 21.91 -31.24 -11.97
CA GLN A 23 21.26 -32.45 -12.47
C GLN A 23 21.13 -33.56 -11.41
N ASP A 24 22.14 -33.74 -10.56
CA ASP A 24 22.14 -34.76 -9.50
C ASP A 24 21.42 -34.32 -8.21
N LYS A 25 20.89 -33.10 -8.17
CA LYS A 25 20.19 -32.57 -6.98
C LYS A 25 18.70 -32.88 -7.04
N ASN A 26 18.09 -33.05 -5.86
CA ASN A 26 16.64 -33.25 -5.73
C ASN A 26 15.85 -32.15 -6.46
N ALA A 27 14.71 -32.51 -7.04
CA ALA A 27 13.83 -31.58 -7.75
C ALA A 27 13.40 -30.37 -6.88
N GLN A 28 13.25 -30.57 -5.57
CA GLN A 28 12.98 -29.48 -4.62
C GLN A 28 14.11 -28.43 -4.60
N HIS A 29 15.36 -28.86 -4.65
CA HIS A 29 16.51 -27.96 -4.65
C HIS A 29 16.62 -27.19 -5.96
N GLN A 30 16.36 -27.85 -7.09
CA GLN A 30 16.28 -27.20 -8.41
C GLN A 30 15.18 -26.14 -8.46
N TYR A 31 14.01 -26.42 -7.86
CA TYR A 31 12.92 -25.46 -7.78
C TYR A 31 13.25 -24.26 -6.88
N LEU A 32 13.89 -24.49 -5.73
CA LEU A 32 14.37 -23.41 -4.86
C LEU A 32 15.38 -22.50 -5.57
N ALA A 33 16.28 -23.07 -6.38
CA ALA A 33 17.19 -22.30 -7.21
C ALA A 33 16.45 -21.43 -8.24
N CYS A 34 15.38 -21.96 -8.85
CA CYS A 34 14.51 -21.17 -9.76
C CYS A 34 13.78 -20.04 -9.04
N ILE A 35 13.35 -20.26 -7.79
CA ILE A 35 12.74 -19.22 -6.96
C ILE A 35 13.77 -18.12 -6.67
N LEU A 36 14.97 -18.50 -6.21
CA LEU A 36 16.04 -17.56 -5.91
C LEU A 36 16.38 -16.73 -7.16
N TRP A 37 16.57 -17.40 -8.29
CA TRP A 37 16.78 -16.75 -9.59
C TRP A 37 15.68 -15.74 -9.91
N SER A 38 14.41 -16.10 -9.71
CA SER A 38 13.30 -15.18 -9.99
C SER A 38 13.29 -13.94 -9.09
N PHE A 39 13.80 -14.05 -7.87
CA PHE A 39 13.96 -12.92 -6.96
C PHE A 39 15.12 -12.02 -7.41
N CYS A 40 16.21 -12.61 -7.89
CA CYS A 40 17.34 -11.87 -8.47
C CYS A 40 16.93 -11.03 -9.68
N GLN A 41 15.98 -11.51 -10.50
CA GLN A 41 15.44 -10.73 -11.61
C GLN A 41 14.75 -9.42 -11.17
N LEU A 42 14.31 -9.30 -9.91
CA LEU A 42 13.74 -8.04 -9.38
C LEU A 42 14.83 -6.98 -9.06
N GLY A 43 16.10 -7.32 -9.30
CA GLY A 43 17.26 -6.46 -9.02
C GLY A 43 17.98 -6.79 -7.72
N VAL A 44 17.70 -7.94 -7.10
CA VAL A 44 18.26 -8.32 -5.80
C VAL A 44 19.34 -9.39 -5.94
N GLY A 45 20.61 -8.98 -5.88
CA GLY A 45 21.74 -9.90 -5.88
C GLY A 45 22.07 -10.47 -7.26
N GLU A 46 22.98 -11.44 -7.26
CA GLU A 46 23.47 -12.08 -8.49
C GLU A 46 22.66 -13.32 -8.84
N SER A 47 22.35 -13.47 -10.13
CA SER A 47 21.62 -14.62 -10.65
C SER A 47 22.54 -15.84 -10.75
N PRO A 48 22.30 -16.93 -9.99
CA PRO A 48 23.16 -18.10 -10.03
C PRO A 48 22.95 -18.98 -11.28
N LEU A 49 21.88 -18.74 -12.04
CA LEU A 49 21.53 -19.52 -13.23
C LEU A 49 21.70 -18.65 -14.48
N GLN A 50 22.45 -19.16 -15.45
CA GLN A 50 22.68 -18.52 -16.75
C GLN A 50 21.95 -19.30 -17.85
N PRO A 51 21.33 -18.59 -18.82
CA PRO A 51 20.75 -19.24 -20.01
C PRO A 51 21.86 -19.84 -20.87
N THR A 52 21.69 -21.07 -21.33
CA THR A 52 22.60 -21.71 -22.29
C THR A 52 22.01 -21.81 -23.70
N ASN A 53 20.68 -21.76 -23.81
CA ASN A 53 19.97 -21.89 -25.09
C ASN A 53 19.36 -20.59 -25.58
N GLU A 54 19.11 -20.50 -26.88
CA GLU A 54 18.36 -19.38 -27.48
C GLU A 54 16.95 -19.23 -26.89
N VAL A 55 16.24 -20.33 -26.65
CA VAL A 55 14.90 -20.34 -26.04
C VAL A 55 14.94 -19.84 -24.59
N GLU A 56 15.92 -20.30 -23.81
CA GLU A 56 16.14 -19.83 -22.45
C GLU A 56 16.52 -18.36 -22.43
N MET A 57 17.34 -17.90 -23.38
CA MET A 57 17.76 -16.52 -23.50
C MET A 57 16.58 -15.60 -23.84
N LEU A 58 15.71 -15.98 -24.78
CA LEU A 58 14.50 -15.22 -25.12
C LEU A 58 13.55 -15.14 -23.92
N LEU A 59 13.34 -16.24 -23.21
CA LEU A 59 12.51 -16.28 -22.01
C LEU A 59 13.10 -15.40 -20.90
N ASN A 60 14.42 -15.48 -20.69
CA ASN A 60 15.14 -14.67 -19.71
C ASN A 60 14.95 -13.18 -20.00
N VAL A 61 15.18 -12.73 -21.24
CA VAL A 61 14.96 -11.33 -21.64
C VAL A 61 13.53 -10.87 -21.37
N CYS A 62 12.53 -11.67 -21.74
CA CYS A 62 11.12 -11.34 -21.48
C CYS A 62 10.82 -11.22 -19.98
N ILE A 63 11.35 -12.14 -19.17
CA ILE A 63 11.16 -12.15 -17.72
C ILE A 63 11.86 -10.96 -17.06
N THR A 64 13.12 -10.67 -17.42
CA THR A 64 13.88 -9.54 -16.89
C THR A 64 13.18 -8.22 -17.20
N PHE A 65 12.68 -8.02 -18.42
CA PHE A 65 11.92 -6.82 -18.78
C PHE A 65 10.64 -6.67 -17.95
N ARG A 66 9.86 -7.75 -17.82
CA ARG A 66 8.65 -7.75 -16.98
C ARG A 66 8.98 -7.51 -15.51
N SER A 67 10.10 -8.05 -15.05
CA SER A 67 10.58 -7.89 -13.67
C SER A 67 10.96 -6.45 -13.38
N LEU A 68 11.64 -5.76 -14.32
CA LEU A 68 11.97 -4.34 -14.22
C LEU A 68 10.71 -3.46 -14.10
N ILE A 69 9.68 -3.74 -14.91
CA ILE A 69 8.41 -3.03 -14.80
C ILE A 69 7.79 -3.29 -13.43
N THR A 70 7.78 -4.55 -12.99
CA THR A 70 7.19 -4.94 -11.70
C THR A 70 7.91 -4.25 -10.54
N SER A 71 9.24 -4.26 -10.50
CA SER A 71 10.02 -3.60 -9.44
C SER A 71 9.77 -2.09 -9.41
N ALA A 72 9.74 -1.42 -10.56
CA ALA A 72 9.41 0.00 -10.66
C ALA A 72 8.00 0.29 -10.11
N THR A 73 7.00 -0.52 -10.47
CA THR A 73 5.63 -0.36 -9.95
C THR A 73 5.53 -0.61 -8.45
N LEU A 74 6.26 -1.60 -7.92
CA LEU A 74 6.32 -1.89 -6.49
C LEU A 74 6.91 -0.70 -5.72
N ILE A 75 8.03 -0.14 -6.18
CA ILE A 75 8.65 1.04 -5.55
C ILE A 75 7.70 2.24 -5.59
N SER A 76 7.04 2.48 -6.73
CA SER A 76 6.10 3.60 -6.88
C SER A 76 4.88 3.47 -5.96
N THR A 77 4.31 2.27 -5.86
CA THR A 77 3.14 2.01 -5.00
C THR A 77 3.50 2.15 -3.52
N MET A 78 4.63 1.59 -3.10
CA MET A 78 5.13 1.77 -1.73
C MET A 78 5.37 3.24 -1.40
N SER A 79 6.03 3.98 -2.30
CA SER A 79 6.28 5.40 -2.12
C SER A 79 4.98 6.21 -2.03
N SER A 80 3.98 5.88 -2.86
CA SER A 80 2.67 6.54 -2.86
C SER A 80 1.89 6.26 -1.57
N LEU A 81 1.96 5.04 -1.04
CA LEU A 81 1.35 4.68 0.25
C LEU A 81 2.01 5.44 1.40
N ILE A 82 3.34 5.50 1.42
CA ILE A 82 4.09 6.27 2.43
C ILE A 82 3.76 7.77 2.33
N ALA A 83 3.71 8.30 1.11
CA ALA A 83 3.31 9.70 0.89
C ALA A 83 1.86 9.96 1.34
N GLY A 84 0.94 9.02 1.09
CA GLY A 84 -0.44 9.10 1.56
C GLY A 84 -0.54 9.11 3.09
N LEU A 85 0.21 8.24 3.77
CA LEU A 85 0.30 8.22 5.24
C LEU A 85 0.88 9.53 5.77
N ARG A 86 1.99 10.01 5.21
CA ARG A 86 2.61 11.29 5.58
C ARG A 86 1.70 12.48 5.35
N LYS A 87 0.90 12.46 4.29
CA LYS A 87 -0.07 13.52 3.99
C LYS A 87 -1.13 13.63 5.08
N ILE A 88 -1.65 12.50 5.57
CA ILE A 88 -2.64 12.48 6.67
C ILE A 88 -2.07 13.15 7.93
N GLU A 89 -0.82 12.83 8.28
CA GLU A 89 -0.12 13.43 9.43
C GLU A 89 0.22 14.91 9.20
N GLN A 90 0.63 15.27 7.98
CA GLN A 90 0.98 16.65 7.62
C GLN A 90 -0.24 17.58 7.58
N ASP A 91 -1.41 17.08 7.17
CA ASP A 91 -2.65 17.84 7.16
C ASP A 91 -3.06 18.21 8.60
N GLU A 92 -2.99 17.25 9.54
CA GLU A 92 -3.25 17.49 10.97
C GLU A 92 -2.31 18.58 11.53
N THR A 93 -1.00 18.41 11.36
CA THR A 93 -0.01 19.37 11.89
C THR A 93 -0.13 20.75 11.27
N THR A 94 -0.59 20.86 10.02
CA THR A 94 -0.75 22.13 9.31
C THR A 94 -1.97 22.91 9.81
N GLU A 95 -3.12 22.26 10.01
CA GLU A 95 -4.32 22.91 10.55
C GLU A 95 -4.10 23.42 11.98
N PHE A 96 -3.49 22.61 12.86
CA PHE A 96 -3.17 23.04 14.21
C PHE A 96 -2.09 24.14 14.26
N ARG A 97 -1.17 24.18 13.29
CA ARG A 97 -0.21 25.28 13.14
C ARG A 97 -0.90 26.59 12.76
N LEU A 98 -1.90 26.56 11.88
CA LEU A 98 -2.70 27.72 11.52
C LEU A 98 -3.52 28.22 12.72
N LEU A 99 -4.15 27.31 13.47
CA LEU A 99 -4.86 27.64 14.71
C LEU A 99 -3.96 28.36 15.71
N ARG A 100 -2.75 27.84 15.96
CA ARG A 100 -1.78 28.49 16.87
C ARG A 100 -1.38 29.88 16.39
N ARG A 101 -1.20 30.09 15.09
CA ARG A 101 -0.91 31.42 14.52
C ARG A 101 -2.09 32.38 14.71
N TYR A 102 -3.32 31.91 14.50
CA TYR A 102 -4.54 32.70 14.73
C TYR A 102 -4.68 33.14 16.19
N LEU A 103 -4.48 32.20 17.13
CA LEU A 103 -4.54 32.50 18.57
C LEU A 103 -3.49 33.54 18.98
N LYS A 104 -2.28 33.44 18.42
CA LYS A 104 -1.19 34.39 18.66
C LYS A 104 -1.47 35.77 18.07
N HIS A 105 -2.04 35.83 16.86
CA HIS A 105 -2.34 37.11 16.19
C HIS A 105 -3.42 37.92 16.90
N ASN A 106 -4.42 37.25 17.50
CA ASN A 106 -5.51 37.90 18.22
C ASN A 106 -5.22 38.12 19.71
N GLU A 107 -3.97 37.93 20.16
CA GLU A 107 -3.53 38.12 21.55
C GLU A 107 -4.42 37.43 22.60
N ILE A 108 -4.96 36.25 22.25
CA ILE A 108 -5.85 35.52 23.15
C ILE A 108 -5.06 35.05 24.37
N ARG A 109 -5.63 35.26 25.57
CA ARG A 109 -5.05 34.78 26.84
C ARG A 109 -4.67 33.29 26.73
N SER A 110 -3.43 32.97 27.08
CA SER A 110 -2.83 31.63 26.92
C SER A 110 -3.69 30.49 27.51
N ASP A 111 -4.34 30.73 28.66
CA ASP A 111 -5.25 29.77 29.30
C ASP A 111 -6.46 29.40 28.42
N VAL A 112 -7.08 30.38 27.77
CA VAL A 112 -8.21 30.14 26.84
C VAL A 112 -7.72 29.49 25.55
N GLY A 113 -6.59 29.95 25.01
CA GLY A 113 -6.00 29.37 23.80
C GLY A 113 -5.63 27.88 23.96
N GLN A 114 -5.12 27.49 25.14
CA GLN A 114 -4.81 26.10 25.46
C GLN A 114 -6.07 25.24 25.57
N LYS A 115 -7.10 25.72 26.28
CA LYS A 115 -8.40 25.04 26.39
C LYS A 115 -9.05 24.82 25.02
N VAL A 116 -9.03 25.84 24.16
CA VAL A 116 -9.56 25.75 22.78
C VAL A 116 -8.76 24.75 21.95
N THR A 117 -7.44 24.76 22.04
CA THR A 117 -6.59 23.81 21.30
C THR A 117 -6.83 22.37 21.74
N GLN A 118 -6.92 22.11 23.05
CA GLN A 118 -7.21 20.78 23.60
C GLN A 118 -8.60 20.28 23.19
N PHE A 119 -9.62 21.13 23.26
CA PHE A 119 -10.96 20.79 22.81
C PHE A 119 -10.98 20.45 21.31
N LEU A 120 -10.33 21.27 20.48
CA LEU A 120 -10.26 21.03 19.04
C LEU A 120 -9.46 19.77 18.70
N GLN A 121 -8.38 19.46 19.43
CA GLN A 121 -7.65 18.19 19.29
C GLN A 121 -8.54 16.98 19.58
N HIS A 122 -9.31 17.03 20.68
CA HIS A 122 -10.23 15.95 21.03
C HIS A 122 -11.35 15.78 19.99
N GLN A 123 -11.97 16.87 19.56
CA GLN A 123 -13.00 16.85 18.52
C GLN A 123 -12.44 16.38 17.17
N TYR A 124 -11.22 16.77 16.82
CA TYR A 124 -10.56 16.34 15.59
C TYR A 124 -10.25 14.84 15.62
N ALA A 125 -9.75 14.31 16.74
CA ALA A 125 -9.52 12.87 16.93
C ALA A 125 -10.82 12.05 16.79
N LEU A 126 -11.90 12.49 17.43
CA LEU A 126 -13.23 11.87 17.29
C LEU A 126 -13.73 11.90 15.84
N LYS A 127 -13.54 13.03 15.15
CA LYS A 127 -13.92 13.20 13.75
C LYS A 127 -13.06 12.35 12.81
N GLN A 128 -11.78 12.14 13.11
CA GLN A 128 -10.88 11.28 12.34
C GLN A 128 -11.24 9.81 12.49
N GLN A 129 -11.59 9.37 13.71
CA GLN A 129 -12.12 8.04 13.97
C GLN A 129 -13.49 7.81 13.33
N ALA A 130 -14.34 8.85 13.30
CA ALA A 130 -15.57 8.82 12.52
C ALA A 130 -15.28 8.78 11.02
N ARG A 131 -14.26 9.49 10.51
CA ARG A 131 -13.84 9.51 9.09
C ARG A 131 -13.23 8.20 8.61
N SER A 132 -12.60 7.39 9.47
CA SER A 132 -12.14 6.05 9.10
C SER A 132 -13.32 5.09 8.97
N PHE A 133 -14.40 5.30 9.72
CA PHE A 133 -15.68 4.57 9.58
C PHE A 133 -16.53 5.12 8.41
N HIS A 134 -16.54 6.43 8.23
CA HIS A 134 -17.09 7.22 7.11
C HIS A 134 -16.00 7.49 6.06
N ALA A 135 -15.14 6.51 5.75
CA ALA A 135 -14.37 6.60 4.52
C ALA A 135 -15.44 6.71 3.44
N ARG A 136 -15.56 7.92 2.83
CA ARG A 136 -16.62 8.33 1.90
C ARG A 136 -17.23 7.09 1.29
N VAL A 137 -18.44 6.75 1.69
CA VAL A 137 -19.19 5.71 1.01
C VAL A 137 -19.77 6.45 -0.20
N PRO A 138 -19.12 6.46 -1.39
CA PRO A 138 -19.69 7.11 -2.58
C PRO A 138 -21.06 6.52 -2.94
N LEU A 139 -21.43 5.37 -2.36
CA LEU A 139 -22.77 4.79 -2.41
C LEU A 139 -23.84 5.66 -1.74
N LEU A 140 -23.49 6.51 -0.76
CA LEU A 140 -24.45 7.42 -0.12
C LEU A 140 -24.85 8.57 -1.06
N ASP A 141 -23.98 8.95 -2.02
CA ASP A 141 -24.31 9.94 -3.04
C ASP A 141 -25.19 9.36 -4.17
N LEU A 142 -25.25 8.03 -4.29
CA LEU A 142 -26.20 7.29 -5.14
C LEU A 142 -27.57 7.11 -4.48
N LEU A 143 -27.69 7.44 -3.19
CA LEU A 143 -28.92 7.28 -2.45
C LEU A 143 -29.93 8.37 -2.83
N SER A 144 -31.19 7.98 -3.05
CA SER A 144 -32.24 8.97 -3.34
C SER A 144 -32.41 9.95 -2.17
N ARG A 145 -32.67 11.23 -2.48
CA ARG A 145 -32.86 12.30 -1.48
C ARG A 145 -33.78 11.94 -0.30
N PRO A 146 -34.93 11.26 -0.47
CA PRO A 146 -35.77 10.89 0.66
C PRO A 146 -35.11 9.87 1.59
N LEU A 147 -34.41 8.87 1.04
CA LEU A 147 -33.74 7.82 1.82
C LEU A 147 -32.50 8.35 2.58
N PHE A 148 -31.82 9.37 2.02
CA PHE A 148 -30.75 10.07 2.72
C PHE A 148 -31.27 10.86 3.93
N HIS A 149 -32.45 11.48 3.79
CA HIS A 149 -33.10 12.21 4.87
C HIS A 149 -33.58 11.27 5.98
N GLU A 150 -34.13 10.10 5.63
CA GLU A 150 -34.49 9.03 6.57
C GLU A 150 -33.28 8.54 7.38
N LEU A 151 -32.16 8.29 6.70
CA LEU A 151 -30.92 7.81 7.31
C LEU A 151 -30.28 8.87 8.23
N GLN A 152 -30.35 10.15 7.85
CA GLN A 152 -29.94 11.25 8.72
C GLN A 152 -30.84 11.40 9.95
N PHE A 153 -32.15 11.23 9.79
CA PHE A 153 -33.13 11.31 10.88
C PHE A 153 -32.91 10.20 11.92
N GLU A 154 -32.75 8.95 11.48
CA GLU A 154 -32.40 7.80 12.34
C GLU A 154 -31.07 8.02 13.08
N ARG A 155 -30.06 8.58 12.40
CA ARG A 155 -28.77 8.86 13.06
C ARG A 155 -28.89 9.92 14.16
N GLN A 156 -29.71 10.95 13.95
CA GLN A 156 -29.94 12.00 14.94
C GLN A 156 -30.78 11.50 16.11
N SER A 157 -31.79 10.66 15.85
CA SER A 157 -32.63 10.06 16.91
C SER A 157 -31.82 9.12 17.81
N LEU A 158 -30.87 8.35 17.25
CA LEU A 158 -29.93 7.52 18.00
C LEU A 158 -28.98 8.34 18.87
N GLY A 159 -28.46 9.46 18.36
CA GLY A 159 -27.62 10.38 19.14
C GLY A 159 -28.37 11.03 20.31
N LEU A 160 -29.66 11.32 20.13
CA LEU A 160 -30.52 11.88 21.18
C LEU A 160 -30.92 10.83 22.23
N ARG A 161 -31.12 9.56 21.84
CA ARG A 161 -31.33 8.46 22.79
C ARG A 161 -30.11 8.18 23.65
N GLY A 162 -28.90 8.41 23.15
CA GLY A 162 -27.66 8.28 23.94
C GLY A 162 -27.43 9.39 24.97
N LEU A 163 -28.18 10.49 24.92
CA LEU A 163 -28.06 11.66 25.82
C LEU A 163 -29.26 11.83 26.76
N GLY A 164 -30.28 10.97 26.66
CA GLY A 164 -31.49 11.03 27.46
C GLY A 164 -31.81 9.71 28.16
N VAL A 165 -31.43 9.65 29.45
CA VAL A 165 -31.75 8.63 30.48
C VAL A 165 -31.07 7.27 30.32
#